data_AF-A0A3D1RD61-F1
#
_entry.id   AF-A0A3D1RD61-F1
#
_cell.length_a   1.000
_cell.length_b   1.000
_cell.length_c   1.000
_cell.angle_alpha   90.00
_cell.angle_beta   90.00
_cell.angle_gamma   90.00
#
_symmetry.space_group_name_H-M   'P 1'
#
loop_
_entity.id
_entity.type
_entity.pdbx_description
1 polymer ?
#
loop_
_entity_poly.entity_id
_entity_poly.type
_entity_poly.pdbx_seq_one_letter_code
_entity_poly.pdbx_strand_id
1 'polypeptide(L)'
;GTSNTLIITLAEPNFSFITPNPNNGVFQVRVRNASGSAPVQRLVAVYDAKGSRVYAKYYTSNPGTAVDVMQVDMRNVAAGNYMLVLTEDGKFVRSAQVHVNR
;
A
#
# COMPACT_ATOMS: atom_id res chain seq x y z
N GLY A 1 -17.90 12.35 -45.11
CA GLY A 1 -17.14 11.33 -44.36
C GLY A 1 -17.63 11.34 -42.93
N THR A 2 -18.03 10.20 -42.39
CA THR A 2 -18.45 10.05 -41.00
C THR A 2 -17.23 9.75 -40.15
N SER A 3 -17.01 10.54 -39.10
CA SER A 3 -16.00 10.24 -38.07
C SER A 3 -16.59 9.27 -37.05
N ASN A 4 -15.85 8.23 -36.69
CA ASN A 4 -16.14 7.41 -35.52
C ASN A 4 -15.18 7.76 -34.38
N THR A 5 -15.72 7.84 -33.16
CA THR A 5 -14.93 8.00 -31.93
C THR A 5 -14.68 6.63 -31.33
N LEU A 6 -13.40 6.26 -31.18
CA LEU A 6 -12.98 5.05 -30.47
C LEU A 6 -12.61 5.44 -29.04
N ILE A 7 -13.38 4.96 -28.05
CA ILE A 7 -13.05 5.12 -26.63
C ILE A 7 -12.32 3.85 -26.18
N ILE A 8 -11.05 3.98 -25.82
CA ILE A 8 -10.28 2.90 -25.17
C ILE A 8 -10.39 3.12 -23.67
N THR A 9 -11.19 2.29 -23.00
CA THR A 9 -11.25 2.27 -21.53
C THR A 9 -10.13 1.37 -21.02
N LEU A 10 -9.14 1.95 -20.33
CA LEU A 10 -8.15 1.19 -19.58
C LEU A 10 -8.83 0.60 -18.34
N ALA A 11 -8.77 -0.72 -18.17
CA ALA A 11 -9.20 -1.36 -16.93
C ALA A 11 -8.28 -0.93 -15.78
N GLU A 12 -8.86 -0.64 -14.62
CA GLU A 12 -8.06 -0.34 -13.43
C GLU A 12 -7.16 -1.53 -13.08
N PRO A 13 -5.89 -1.31 -12.71
CA PRO A 13 -5.05 -2.40 -12.25
C PRO A 13 -5.68 -3.09 -11.03
N ASN A 14 -5.93 -4.39 -11.16
CA ASN A 14 -6.34 -5.25 -10.05
C ASN A 14 -5.09 -5.69 -9.29
N PHE A 15 -4.91 -5.21 -8.07
CA PHE A 15 -3.81 -5.61 -7.21
C PHE A 15 -4.28 -5.79 -5.76
N SER A 16 -3.61 -6.69 -5.04
CA SER A 16 -3.78 -6.82 -3.60
C SER A 16 -3.12 -5.65 -2.88
N PHE A 17 -3.80 -5.10 -1.88
CA PHE A 17 -3.29 -4.01 -1.03
C PHE A 17 -1.99 -4.39 -0.31
N ILE A 18 -1.87 -5.66 0.09
CA ILE A 18 -0.68 -6.22 0.72
C ILE A 18 -0.30 -7.49 -0.04
N THR A 19 0.96 -7.62 -0.45
CA THR A 19 1.45 -8.82 -1.12
C THR A 19 2.95 -9.08 -0.90
N PRO A 20 3.36 -10.34 -0.66
CA PRO A 20 2.51 -11.47 -0.32
C PRO A 20 1.91 -11.32 1.09
N ASN A 21 0.78 -11.98 1.33
CA ASN A 21 0.19 -12.13 2.66
C ASN A 21 -0.51 -13.50 2.73
N PRO A 22 0.00 -14.47 3.50
CA PRO A 22 1.11 -14.38 4.45
C PRO A 22 2.50 -14.09 3.85
N ASN A 23 3.47 -13.69 4.69
CA ASN A 23 4.87 -13.43 4.30
C ASN A 23 5.89 -13.79 5.40
N ASN A 24 7.19 -13.66 5.09
CA ASN A 24 8.30 -13.95 6.03
C ASN A 24 8.93 -12.67 6.62
N GLY A 25 8.12 -11.63 6.83
CA GLY A 25 8.55 -10.33 7.33
C GLY A 25 8.92 -9.33 6.23
N VAL A 26 8.78 -9.68 4.95
CA VAL A 26 8.99 -8.76 3.82
C VAL A 26 7.76 -8.81 2.92
N PHE A 27 7.18 -7.65 2.67
CA PHE A 27 5.99 -7.52 1.82
C PHE A 27 5.87 -6.12 1.25
N GLN A 28 4.91 -5.94 0.35
CA GLN A 28 4.62 -4.68 -0.32
C GLN A 28 3.24 -4.19 0.07
N VAL A 29 3.14 -2.89 0.34
CA VAL A 29 1.86 -2.17 0.41
C VAL A 29 1.66 -1.46 -0.92
N ARG A 30 0.52 -1.69 -1.56
CA ARG A 30 0.19 -1.12 -2.86
C ARG A 30 -1.04 -0.24 -2.74
N VAL A 31 -0.99 0.97 -3.26
CA VAL A 31 -2.10 1.92 -3.22
C VAL A 31 -2.18 2.70 -4.52
N ARG A 32 -3.39 3.04 -4.94
CA ARG A 32 -3.60 3.81 -6.18
C ARG A 32 -3.16 5.25 -5.98
N ASN A 33 -2.58 5.83 -7.01
CA ASN A 33 -2.37 7.26 -7.09
C ASN A 33 -3.53 7.90 -7.83
N ALA A 34 -4.00 9.04 -7.33
CA ALA A 34 -4.92 9.88 -8.08
C ALA A 34 -4.15 10.52 -9.24
N SER A 35 -4.59 10.27 -10.48
CA SER A 35 -3.96 10.80 -11.68
C SER A 35 -3.91 12.33 -11.65
N GLY A 36 -2.75 12.92 -11.98
CA GLY A 36 -2.59 14.38 -12.03
C GLY A 36 -2.54 15.08 -10.66
N SER A 37 -2.44 14.34 -9.55
CA SER A 37 -2.30 14.93 -8.20
C SER A 37 -0.85 15.26 -7.87
N ALA A 38 -0.65 16.26 -6.99
CA ALA A 38 0.66 16.53 -6.42
C ALA A 38 1.19 15.32 -5.61
N PRO A 39 2.52 15.17 -5.43
CA PRO A 39 3.05 14.18 -4.51
C PRO A 39 2.51 14.40 -3.09
N VAL A 40 2.08 13.31 -2.45
CA VAL A 40 1.51 13.29 -1.09
C VAL A 40 2.38 12.42 -0.19
N GLN A 41 2.38 12.71 1.11
CA GLN A 41 3.15 11.94 2.07
C GLN A 41 2.31 10.79 2.61
N ARG A 42 2.82 9.57 2.49
CA ARG A 42 2.19 8.35 3.00
C ARG A 42 2.95 7.77 4.17
N LEU A 43 2.24 7.36 5.21
CA LEU A 43 2.82 6.62 6.33
C LEU A 43 2.27 5.20 6.33
N VAL A 44 3.18 4.24 6.25
CA VAL A 44 2.88 2.84 6.55
C VAL A 44 3.28 2.60 8.00
N ALA A 45 2.29 2.34 8.85
CA ALA A 45 2.50 1.94 10.23
C ALA A 45 1.98 0.52 10.45
N VAL A 46 2.73 -0.29 11.21
CA VAL A 46 2.33 -1.65 11.57
C VAL A 46 2.34 -1.81 13.08
N TYR A 47 1.29 -2.44 13.59
CA TYR A 47 1.03 -2.65 15.00
C TYR A 47 0.94 -4.14 15.31
N ASP A 48 1.47 -4.56 16.46
CA ASP A 48 1.28 -5.91 16.97
C ASP A 48 -0.12 -6.11 17.58
N ALA A 49 -0.44 -7.34 17.99
CA ALA A 49 -1.73 -7.67 18.60
C ALA A 49 -2.01 -6.94 19.93
N LYS A 50 -1.01 -6.32 20.56
CA LYS A 50 -1.15 -5.53 21.79
C LYS A 50 -1.35 -4.05 21.50
N GLY A 51 -1.32 -3.64 20.22
CA GLY A 51 -1.42 -2.25 19.78
C GLY A 51 -0.10 -1.48 19.81
N SER A 52 1.04 -2.15 20.05
CA SER A 52 2.36 -1.51 19.98
C SER A 52 2.79 -1.32 18.53
N ARG A 53 3.31 -0.14 18.19
CA ARG A 53 3.81 0.15 16.84
C ARG A 53 5.19 -0.49 16.64
N VAL A 54 5.25 -1.52 15.80
CA VAL A 54 6.48 -2.28 15.51
C VAL A 54 7.20 -1.82 14.25
N TYR A 55 6.49 -1.12 13.35
CA TYR A 55 7.06 -0.55 12.14
C TYR A 55 6.39 0.78 11.82
N ALA A 56 7.18 1.75 11.32
CA ALA A 56 6.67 3.00 10.78
C ALA A 56 7.66 3.53 9.73
N LYS A 57 7.17 3.80 8.52
CA LYS A 57 7.98 4.43 7.48
C LYS A 57 7.14 5.35 6.62
N TYR A 58 7.70 6.53 6.33
CA TYR A 58 7.14 7.47 5.39
C TYR A 58 7.62 7.17 3.97
N TYR A 59 6.71 7.36 3.01
CA TYR A 59 6.95 7.30 1.58
C TYR A 59 6.35 8.55 0.94
N THR A 60 7.00 9.06 -0.09
CA THR A 60 6.40 10.11 -0.94
C THR A 60 5.76 9.42 -2.12
N SER A 61 4.52 9.81 -2.46
CA SER A 61 3.86 9.21 -3.61
C SER A 61 4.54 9.57 -4.93
N ASN A 62 4.39 8.71 -5.94
CA ASN A 62 4.87 9.01 -7.29
C ASN A 62 3.69 9.27 -8.23
N PRO A 63 3.33 10.53 -8.52
CA PRO A 63 2.23 10.87 -9.42
C PRO A 63 2.40 10.34 -10.85
N GLY A 64 3.62 9.97 -11.26
CA GLY A 64 3.92 9.39 -12.56
C GLY A 64 3.52 7.93 -12.71
N THR A 65 3.11 7.26 -11.63
CA THR A 65 2.63 5.87 -11.65
C THR A 65 1.16 5.80 -11.23
N ALA A 66 0.41 4.85 -11.80
CA ALA A 66 -0.97 4.62 -11.39
C ALA A 66 -1.09 3.99 -9.98
N VAL A 67 -0.02 3.31 -9.53
CA VAL A 67 0.04 2.58 -8.27
C VAL A 67 1.42 2.79 -7.66
N ASP A 68 1.45 3.13 -6.37
CA ASP A 68 2.68 3.11 -5.59
C ASP A 68 2.89 1.77 -4.91
N VAL A 69 4.15 1.37 -4.84
CA VAL A 69 4.60 0.12 -4.24
C VAL A 69 5.57 0.45 -3.12
N MET A 70 5.11 0.32 -1.87
CA MET A 70 5.87 0.64 -0.67
C MET A 70 6.42 -0.66 -0.05
N GLN A 71 7.75 -0.80 0.01
CA GLN A 71 8.42 -1.99 0.55
C GLN A 71 8.48 -1.93 2.08
N VAL A 72 7.98 -2.96 2.75
CA VAL A 72 8.04 -3.11 4.21
C VAL A 72 8.96 -4.28 4.57
N ASP A 73 9.86 -4.02 5.51
CA ASP A 73 10.78 -5.01 6.08
C ASP A 73 10.64 -5.01 7.60
N MET A 74 10.15 -6.13 8.12
CA MET A 74 9.89 -6.43 9.51
C MET A 74 10.51 -7.78 9.90
N ARG A 75 11.61 -8.21 9.26
CA ARG A 75 12.25 -9.51 9.57
C ARG A 75 12.73 -9.68 11.02
N ASN A 76 12.80 -8.57 11.76
CA ASN A 76 13.15 -8.50 13.17
C ASN A 76 11.97 -8.70 14.13
N VAL A 77 10.74 -8.89 13.64
CA VAL A 77 9.57 -9.17 14.49
C VAL A 77 9.30 -10.68 14.61
N ALA A 78 8.52 -11.07 15.61
CA ALA A 78 8.08 -12.44 15.81
C ALA A 78 7.06 -12.88 14.73
N ALA A 79 6.87 -14.19 14.57
CA ALA A 79 5.75 -14.70 13.77
C ALA A 79 4.41 -14.31 14.42
N GLY A 80 3.39 -14.03 13.61
CA GLY A 80 2.07 -13.71 14.11
C GLY A 80 1.26 -12.75 13.23
N ASN A 81 0.14 -12.31 13.79
CA ASN A 81 -0.77 -11.36 13.17
C ASN A 81 -0.42 -9.93 13.56
N TYR A 82 -0.39 -9.06 12.57
CA TYR A 82 -0.12 -7.64 12.68
C TYR A 82 -1.23 -6.86 11.99
N MET A 83 -1.46 -5.62 12.44
CA MET A 83 -2.37 -4.68 11.77
C MET A 83 -1.56 -3.60 11.07
N LEU A 84 -1.73 -3.48 9.75
CA LEU A 84 -1.15 -2.41 8.97
C LEU A 84 -2.17 -1.28 8.80
N VAL A 85 -1.71 -0.04 8.97
CA VAL A 85 -2.46 1.18 8.71
C VAL A 85 -1.67 2.03 7.73
N LEU A 86 -2.31 2.40 6.63
CA LEU A 86 -1.83 3.37 5.67
C LEU A 86 -2.56 4.69 5.90
N THR A 87 -1.79 5.77 6.08
CA THR A 87 -2.30 7.13 6.06
C THR A 87 -1.65 7.95 4.95
N GLU A 88 -2.34 8.98 4.50
CA GLU A 88 -1.91 9.93 3.47
C GLU A 88 -2.17 11.35 4.00
N ASP A 89 -1.12 12.16 4.12
CA ASP A 89 -1.15 13.50 4.72
C ASP A 89 -1.89 13.53 6.08
N GLY A 90 -1.65 12.51 6.90
CA GLY A 90 -2.27 12.33 8.21
C GLY A 90 -3.69 11.77 8.20
N LYS A 91 -4.32 11.58 7.03
CA LYS A 91 -5.66 11.00 6.90
C LYS A 91 -5.60 9.50 6.70
N PHE A 92 -6.51 8.78 7.33
CA PHE A 92 -6.65 7.33 7.13
C PHE A 92 -7.01 7.02 5.67
N VAL A 93 -6.28 6.10 5.05
CA VAL A 93 -6.58 5.58 3.71
C VAL A 93 -7.15 4.17 3.82
N ARG A 94 -6.41 3.26 4.45
CA ARG A 94 -6.77 1.85 4.52
C ARG A 94 -6.01 1.13 5.64
N SER A 95 -6.62 0.08 6.17
CA SER A 95 -5.95 -0.90 7.03
C SER A 95 -6.16 -2.33 6.52
N ALA A 96 -5.26 -3.22 6.93
CA ALA A 96 -5.39 -4.66 6.68
C ALA A 96 -4.51 -5.47 7.65
N GLN A 97 -4.94 -6.70 7.93
CA GLN A 97 -4.13 -7.66 8.68
C GLN A 97 -2.98 -8.20 7.82
N VAL A 98 -1.81 -8.34 8.43
CA VAL A 98 -0.61 -8.96 7.87
C VAL A 98 -0.26 -10.17 8.71
N HIS A 99 -0.12 -11.33 8.09
CA HIS A 99 0.35 -12.54 8.74
C HIS A 99 1.82 -12.78 8.40
N VAL A 100 2.67 -12.88 9.43
CA VAL A 100 4.10 -13.18 9.31
C VAL A 100 4.34 -14.61 9.79
N ASN A 101 4.84 -15.48 8.92
CA ASN A 101 4.97 -16.91 9.17
C ASN A 101 6.24 -17.29 9.96
N ARG A 102 7.38 -16.70 9.58
CA ARG A 102 8.75 -17.07 9.95
C ARG A 102 9.14 -18.53 9.72
#